data_AF-A0A1D2U7V4-F1
#
_entry.id   AF-A0A1D2U7V4-F1
#
_cell.length_a   1.000
_cell.length_b   1.000
_cell.length_c   1.000
_cell.angle_alpha   90.00
_cell.angle_beta   90.00
_cell.angle_gamma   90.00
#
_symmetry.space_group_name_H-M   'P 1'
#
loop_
_entity.id
_entity.type
_entity.pdbx_description
1 polymer ?
#
loop_
_entity_poly.entity_id
_entity_poly.type
_entity_poly.pdbx_seq_one_letter_code
_entity_poly.pdbx_strand_id
1 'polypeptide(L)'
;MADDVAHHAELVQELVNDHRQLLEAYHGLKRSADDGDITAFRAALARFKSLLVPHVVKEAYKVYTYLRQTLKARGDMDAYQRVNGYKAEMGHIGEAAIQFIDTYTQAQDDDIDFEQVRSALREIGVLLGDRIRREEADLYPLYRTLN
;
A
#
# COMPACT_ATOMS: atom_id res chain seq x y z
N MET A 1 -22.68 -8.70 12.13
CA MET A 1 -21.57 -8.94 13.06
C MET A 1 -20.33 -8.91 12.20
N ALA A 2 -19.38 -8.01 12.46
CA ALA A 2 -18.10 -8.08 11.76
C ALA A 2 -17.39 -9.31 12.32
N ASP A 3 -16.90 -10.20 11.46
CA ASP A 3 -16.10 -11.34 11.91
C ASP A 3 -14.89 -10.82 12.70
N ASP A 4 -14.73 -11.30 13.93
CA ASP A 4 -13.57 -10.97 14.75
C ASP A 4 -12.31 -11.51 14.06
N VAL A 5 -11.35 -10.64 13.78
CA VAL A 5 -10.11 -11.00 13.09
C VAL A 5 -9.10 -11.50 14.12
N ALA A 6 -8.60 -12.72 14.02
CA ALA A 6 -7.58 -13.20 14.97
C ALA A 6 -6.21 -12.56 14.74
N HIS A 7 -5.38 -12.50 15.79
CA HIS A 7 -3.96 -12.18 15.64
C HIS A 7 -3.25 -13.30 14.86
N HIS A 8 -2.31 -12.94 13.99
CA HIS A 8 -1.52 -13.86 13.17
C HIS A 8 -0.03 -13.54 13.32
N ALA A 9 0.73 -14.48 13.90
CA ALA A 9 2.14 -14.25 14.27
C ALA A 9 3.05 -13.87 13.09
N GLU A 10 2.86 -14.52 11.94
CA GLU A 10 3.69 -14.33 10.74
C GLU A 10 3.27 -13.11 9.90
N LEU A 11 2.12 -12.47 10.19
CA LEU A 11 1.53 -11.45 9.32
C LEU A 11 2.48 -10.27 9.06
N VAL A 12 3.20 -9.79 10.09
CA VAL A 12 4.14 -8.68 9.89
C VAL A 12 5.29 -9.09 8.97
N GLN A 13 5.79 -10.33 9.09
CA GLN A 13 6.86 -10.80 8.22
C GLN A 13 6.38 -10.94 6.77
N GLU A 14 5.14 -11.40 6.56
CA GLU A 14 4.50 -11.44 5.25
C GLU A 14 4.37 -10.03 4.65
N LEU A 15 3.87 -9.05 5.41
CA LEU A 15 3.67 -7.68 4.93
C LEU A 15 5.00 -6.98 4.58
N VAL A 16 6.05 -7.19 5.38
CA VAL A 16 7.40 -6.67 5.06
C VAL A 16 7.94 -7.33 3.78
N ASN A 17 7.66 -8.61 3.55
CA ASN A 17 8.04 -9.27 2.30
C ASN A 17 7.21 -8.74 1.11
N ASP A 18 5.93 -8.43 1.32
CA ASP A 18 5.08 -7.78 0.32
C ASP A 18 5.65 -6.38 -0.03
N HIS A 19 6.10 -5.59 0.96
CA HIS A 19 6.77 -4.29 0.72
C HIS A 19 8.02 -4.41 -0.16
N ARG A 20 8.86 -5.42 0.07
CA ARG A 20 10.06 -5.64 -0.76
C ARG A 20 9.69 -5.91 -2.21
N GLN A 21 8.72 -6.80 -2.45
CA GLN A 21 8.22 -7.12 -3.78
C GLN A 21 7.57 -5.91 -4.46
N LEU A 22 6.84 -5.11 -3.69
CA LEU A 22 6.22 -3.86 -4.16
C LEU A 22 7.26 -2.84 -4.62
N LEU A 23 8.29 -2.60 -3.81
CA LEU A 23 9.38 -1.68 -4.14
C LEU A 23 10.17 -2.15 -5.38
N GLU A 24 10.41 -3.45 -5.50
CA GLU A 24 11.02 -4.03 -6.71
C GLU A 24 10.15 -3.81 -7.95
N ALA A 25 8.83 -4.07 -7.86
CA ALA A 25 7.90 -3.85 -8.97
C ALA A 25 7.79 -2.36 -9.33
N TYR A 26 7.77 -1.47 -8.34
CA TYR A 26 7.78 -0.02 -8.54
C TYR A 26 9.06 0.44 -9.25
N HIS A 27 10.23 -0.08 -8.89
CA HIS A 27 11.47 0.23 -9.61
C HIS A 27 11.45 -0.26 -11.06
N GLY A 28 10.86 -1.42 -11.33
CA GLY A 28 10.65 -1.91 -12.70
C GLY A 28 9.75 -0.98 -13.51
N LEU A 29 8.65 -0.53 -12.90
CA LEU A 29 7.70 0.42 -13.50
C LEU A 29 8.33 1.79 -13.78
N LYS A 30 9.15 2.29 -12.85
CA LYS A 30 9.91 3.53 -13.05
C LYS A 30 10.88 3.39 -14.21
N ARG A 31 11.61 2.28 -14.29
CA ARG A 31 12.60 2.04 -15.35
C ARG A 31 11.96 2.01 -16.72
N SER A 32 10.86 1.28 -16.91
CA SER A 32 10.17 1.25 -18.20
C SER A 32 9.60 2.62 -18.60
N ALA A 33 9.16 3.43 -17.63
CA ALA A 33 8.76 4.81 -17.89
C ALA A 33 9.92 5.76 -18.22
N ASP A 34 11.11 5.52 -17.65
CA ASP A 34 12.33 6.25 -17.99
C ASP A 34 12.80 5.89 -19.41
N ASP A 35 12.69 4.62 -19.81
CA ASP A 35 13.07 4.11 -21.13
C ASP A 35 12.03 4.46 -22.22
N GLY A 36 10.81 4.87 -21.84
CA GLY A 36 9.71 5.14 -22.76
C GLY A 36 9.16 3.90 -23.46
N ASP A 37 9.43 2.70 -22.92
CA ASP A 37 8.97 1.43 -23.48
C ASP A 37 7.54 1.16 -23.02
N ILE A 38 6.58 1.42 -23.90
CA ILE A 38 5.15 1.22 -23.60
C ILE A 38 4.78 -0.22 -23.29
N THR A 39 5.40 -1.19 -23.97
CA THR A 39 5.11 -2.61 -23.75
C THR A 39 5.61 -3.04 -22.37
N ALA A 40 6.85 -2.68 -22.04
CA ALA A 40 7.41 -2.95 -20.72
C ALA A 40 6.69 -2.18 -19.62
N PHE A 41 6.24 -0.95 -19.89
CA PHE A 41 5.48 -0.14 -18.95
C PHE A 41 4.15 -0.79 -18.59
N ARG A 42 3.36 -1.25 -19.58
CA ARG A 42 2.10 -1.96 -19.31
C ARG A 42 2.29 -3.24 -18.52
N ALA A 43 3.31 -4.03 -18.86
CA ALA A 43 3.63 -5.25 -18.11
C ALA A 43 4.03 -4.94 -16.66
N ALA A 44 4.87 -3.93 -16.45
CA ALA A 44 5.28 -3.49 -15.12
C ALA A 44 4.11 -2.91 -14.31
N LEU A 45 3.21 -2.17 -14.95
CA LEU A 45 2.03 -1.57 -14.32
C LEU A 45 1.07 -2.66 -13.82
N ALA A 46 0.81 -3.68 -14.64
CA ALA A 46 -0.01 -4.83 -14.27
C ALA A 46 0.61 -5.61 -13.09
N ARG A 47 1.93 -5.84 -13.11
CA ARG A 47 2.65 -6.47 -12.00
C ARG A 47 2.52 -5.64 -10.72
N PHE A 48 2.74 -4.33 -10.81
CA PHE A 48 2.64 -3.44 -9.67
C PHE A 48 1.22 -3.45 -9.07
N LYS A 49 0.18 -3.40 -9.91
CA LYS A 49 -1.23 -3.56 -9.50
C LYS A 49 -1.48 -4.88 -8.77
N SER A 50 -0.99 -5.99 -9.31
CA SER A 50 -1.21 -7.33 -8.75
C SER A 50 -0.59 -7.52 -7.36
N LEU A 51 0.41 -6.70 -7.00
CA LEU A 51 1.03 -6.73 -5.68
C LEU A 51 0.36 -5.71 -4.75
N LEU A 52 0.09 -4.49 -5.24
CA LEU A 52 -0.37 -3.39 -4.39
C LEU A 52 -1.79 -3.62 -3.87
N VAL A 53 -2.70 -4.04 -4.74
CA VAL A 53 -4.11 -4.19 -4.38
C VAL A 53 -4.29 -5.26 -3.29
N PRO A 54 -3.76 -6.49 -3.43
CA PRO A 54 -3.85 -7.48 -2.36
C PRO A 54 -3.15 -7.05 -1.08
N HIS A 55 -2.02 -6.35 -1.15
CA HIS A 55 -1.30 -5.84 0.03
C HIS A 55 -2.17 -4.87 0.85
N VAL A 56 -2.72 -3.84 0.21
CA VAL A 56 -3.56 -2.83 0.87
C VAL A 56 -4.81 -3.48 1.48
N VAL A 57 -5.44 -4.42 0.77
CA VAL A 57 -6.61 -5.17 1.27
C VAL A 57 -6.23 -6.04 2.47
N LYS A 58 -5.10 -6.76 2.39
CA LYS A 58 -4.60 -7.61 3.47
C LYS A 58 -4.35 -6.77 4.72
N GLU A 59 -3.70 -5.62 4.60
CA GLU A 59 -3.42 -4.76 5.74
C GLU A 59 -4.69 -4.13 6.34
N ALA A 60 -5.59 -3.62 5.49
CA ALA A 60 -6.88 -3.07 5.91
C ALA A 60 -7.71 -4.08 6.71
N TYR A 61 -7.77 -5.33 6.24
CA TYR A 61 -8.53 -6.37 6.90
C TYR A 61 -7.81 -6.97 8.10
N LYS A 62 -6.54 -7.39 7.96
CA LYS A 62 -5.83 -8.17 8.98
C LYS A 62 -5.18 -7.33 10.08
N VAL A 63 -4.64 -6.16 9.75
CA VAL A 63 -3.93 -5.31 10.72
C VAL A 63 -4.89 -4.31 11.34
N TYR A 64 -5.51 -3.46 10.53
CA TYR A 64 -6.34 -2.37 11.07
C TYR A 64 -7.60 -2.87 11.78
N THR A 65 -8.29 -3.88 11.25
CA THR A 65 -9.47 -4.44 11.93
C THR A 65 -9.10 -5.04 13.28
N TYR A 66 -8.02 -5.83 13.33
CA TYR A 66 -7.52 -6.43 14.57
C TYR A 66 -7.10 -5.38 15.61
N LEU A 67 -6.34 -4.36 15.21
CA LEU A 67 -5.93 -3.29 16.13
C LEU A 67 -7.15 -2.56 16.69
N ARG A 68 -8.10 -2.20 15.82
CA ARG A 68 -9.30 -1.46 16.22
C ARG A 68 -10.20 -2.25 17.16
N GLN A 69 -10.48 -3.52 16.86
CA GLN A 69 -11.32 -4.34 17.73
C GLN A 69 -10.64 -4.58 19.09
N THR A 70 -9.33 -4.85 19.10
CA THR A 70 -8.58 -5.17 20.32
C THR A 70 -8.45 -3.94 21.22
N LEU A 71 -8.08 -2.78 20.66
CA LEU A 71 -7.98 -1.53 21.41
C LEU A 71 -9.33 -1.10 21.96
N LYS A 72 -10.41 -1.23 21.16
CA LYS A 72 -11.77 -0.93 21.61
C LYS A 72 -12.21 -1.86 22.75
N ALA A 73 -11.92 -3.16 22.65
CA ALA A 73 -12.24 -4.13 23.70
C ALA A 73 -11.46 -3.87 25.00
N ARG A 74 -10.21 -3.39 24.90
CA ARG A 74 -9.37 -3.00 26.05
C ARG A 74 -9.72 -1.62 26.63
N GLY A 75 -10.59 -0.85 25.97
CA GLY A 75 -10.95 0.52 26.39
C GLY A 75 -9.88 1.58 26.12
N ASP A 76 -8.84 1.27 25.35
CA ASP A 76 -7.78 2.21 24.97
C ASP A 76 -8.24 3.10 23.81
N MET A 77 -9.09 4.08 24.14
CA MET A 77 -9.71 4.95 23.15
C MET A 77 -8.73 5.90 22.47
N ASP A 78 -7.65 6.29 23.15
CA ASP A 78 -6.61 7.15 22.60
C ASP A 78 -5.82 6.42 21.50
N ALA A 79 -5.35 5.19 21.78
CA ALA A 79 -4.70 4.38 20.76
C ALA A 79 -5.66 4.00 19.62
N TYR A 80 -6.93 3.72 19.94
CA TYR A 80 -7.96 3.47 18.93
C TYR A 80 -8.13 4.65 17.97
N GLN A 81 -8.19 5.89 18.47
CA GLN A 81 -8.28 7.09 17.64
C GLN A 81 -7.04 7.29 16.78
N ARG A 82 -5.83 7.09 17.33
CA ARG A 82 -4.57 7.15 16.57
C ARG A 82 -4.55 6.15 15.41
N VAL A 83 -4.94 4.90 15.66
CA VAL A 83 -5.03 3.86 14.61
C VAL A 83 -6.03 4.23 13.51
N ASN A 84 -7.16 4.86 13.85
CA ASN A 84 -8.09 5.35 12.82
C ASN A 84 -7.50 6.49 11.99
N GLY A 85 -6.73 7.38 12.62
CA GLY A 85 -5.98 8.43 11.92
C GLY A 85 -5.01 7.83 10.90
N TYR A 86 -4.20 6.86 11.32
CA TYR A 86 -3.29 6.15 10.41
C TYR A 86 -4.05 5.43 9.29
N LYS A 87 -5.14 4.73 9.60
CA LYS A 87 -5.95 4.06 8.58
C LYS A 87 -6.47 5.04 7.51
N ALA A 88 -6.94 6.21 7.94
CA ALA A 88 -7.43 7.22 7.01
C ALA A 88 -6.28 7.73 6.13
N GLU A 89 -5.16 8.13 6.73
CA GLU A 89 -4.00 8.63 5.98
C GLU A 89 -3.45 7.59 4.98
N MET A 90 -3.22 6.35 5.42
CA MET A 90 -2.72 5.27 4.57
C MET A 90 -3.74 4.88 3.48
N GLY A 91 -5.03 5.08 3.75
CA GLY A 91 -6.11 4.93 2.77
C GLY A 91 -5.95 5.92 1.60
N HIS A 92 -5.75 7.21 1.90
CA HIS A 92 -5.55 8.22 0.86
C HIS A 92 -4.30 7.94 0.00
N ILE A 93 -3.21 7.47 0.62
CA ILE A 93 -1.99 7.07 -0.11
C ILE A 93 -2.27 5.89 -1.03
N GLY A 94 -2.97 4.86 -0.53
CA GLY A 94 -3.37 3.71 -1.33
C GLY A 94 -4.27 4.08 -2.50
N GLU A 95 -5.24 4.97 -2.28
CA GLU A 95 -6.14 5.49 -3.30
C GLU A 95 -5.39 6.24 -4.41
N ALA A 96 -4.43 7.10 -4.07
CA ALA A 96 -3.63 7.82 -5.07
C ALA A 96 -2.85 6.85 -5.98
N ALA A 97 -2.24 5.81 -5.40
CA ALA A 97 -1.50 4.81 -6.16
C ALA A 97 -2.42 3.93 -7.03
N ILE A 98 -3.61 3.56 -6.53
CA ILE A 98 -4.61 2.82 -7.31
C ILE A 98 -5.17 3.68 -8.45
N GLN A 99 -5.43 4.96 -8.20
CA GLN A 99 -5.90 5.89 -9.22
C GLN A 99 -4.87 6.04 -10.34
N PHE A 100 -3.58 6.21 -10.01
CA PHE A 100 -2.50 6.19 -10.99
C PHE A 100 -2.53 4.92 -11.85
N ILE A 101 -2.64 3.76 -11.21
CA ILE A 101 -2.71 2.47 -11.90
C ILE A 101 -3.90 2.42 -12.85
N ASP A 102 -5.09 2.81 -12.38
CA ASP A 102 -6.30 2.72 -13.18
C ASP A 102 -6.28 3.70 -14.37
N THR A 103 -5.78 4.91 -14.17
CA THR A 103 -5.57 5.90 -15.24
C THR A 103 -4.72 5.31 -16.37
N TYR A 104 -3.55 4.77 -16.06
CA TYR A 104 -2.63 4.28 -17.09
C TYR A 104 -2.95 2.86 -17.59
N THR A 105 -3.79 2.11 -16.87
CA THR A 105 -4.36 0.85 -17.37
C THR A 105 -5.38 1.12 -18.48
N GLN A 106 -6.18 2.19 -18.35
CA GLN A 106 -7.27 2.53 -19.26
C GLN A 106 -6.84 3.42 -20.43
N ALA A 107 -5.74 4.15 -20.30
CA ALA A 107 -5.18 4.99 -21.36
C ALA A 107 -4.82 4.17 -22.61
N GLN A 108 -5.05 4.72 -23.80
CA GLN A 108 -4.52 4.17 -25.06
C GLN A 108 -3.01 4.42 -25.14
N ASP A 109 -2.29 3.61 -25.93
CA ASP A 109 -0.82 3.75 -26.07
C ASP A 109 -0.42 5.15 -26.55
N ASP A 110 -1.13 5.69 -27.55
CA ASP A 110 -0.83 6.99 -28.15
C ASP A 110 -1.10 8.17 -27.21
N ASP A 111 -1.89 7.96 -26.14
CA ASP A 111 -2.23 8.98 -25.15
C ASP A 111 -1.23 9.03 -23.99
N ILE A 112 -0.28 8.09 -23.92
CA ILE A 112 0.65 7.99 -22.79
C ILE A 112 1.85 8.93 -23.00
N ASP A 113 1.80 10.05 -22.29
CA ASP A 113 2.93 10.96 -22.11
C ASP A 113 3.83 10.48 -20.96
N PHE A 114 4.99 9.93 -21.31
CA PHE A 114 5.95 9.44 -20.33
C PHE A 114 6.57 10.53 -19.45
N GLU A 115 6.54 11.81 -19.85
CA GLU A 115 6.97 12.90 -18.97
C GLU A 115 6.01 13.06 -17.79
N GLN A 116 4.71 13.04 -18.07
CA GLN A 116 3.66 13.06 -17.05
C GLN A 116 3.69 11.81 -16.18
N VAL A 117 3.86 10.63 -16.79
CA VAL A 117 4.01 9.35 -16.06
C VAL A 117 5.17 9.44 -15.07
N ARG A 118 6.35 9.91 -15.50
CA ARG A 118 7.51 10.04 -14.61
C ARG A 118 7.26 11.04 -13.48
N SER A 119 6.52 12.11 -13.73
CA SER A 119 6.15 13.05 -12.67
C SER A 119 5.25 12.42 -11.63
N ALA A 120 4.16 11.77 -12.07
CA ALA A 120 3.24 11.08 -11.19
C ALA A 120 3.94 9.95 -10.41
N LEU A 121 4.84 9.19 -11.06
CA LEU A 121 5.60 8.14 -10.38
C LEU A 121 6.48 8.70 -9.25
N ARG A 122 7.13 9.87 -9.43
CA ARG A 122 7.92 10.49 -8.35
C ARG A 122 7.05 10.78 -7.12
N GLU A 123 5.87 11.33 -7.33
CA GLU A 123 4.92 11.63 -6.23
C GLU A 123 4.44 10.35 -5.55
N ILE A 124 4.04 9.34 -6.33
CA ILE A 124 3.64 8.02 -5.82
C ILE A 124 4.78 7.36 -5.03
N GLY A 125 6.03 7.44 -5.51
CA GLY A 125 7.19 6.88 -4.83
C GLY A 125 7.43 7.49 -3.44
N VAL A 126 7.26 8.82 -3.31
CA VAL A 126 7.33 9.49 -2.01
C VAL A 126 6.22 9.00 -1.08
N LEU A 127 4.97 8.98 -1.56
CA LEU A 127 3.82 8.56 -0.75
C LEU A 127 3.93 7.10 -0.29
N LEU A 128 4.29 6.19 -1.20
CA LEU A 128 4.50 4.77 -0.87
C LEU A 128 5.65 4.57 0.12
N GLY A 129 6.75 5.28 -0.09
CA GLY A 129 7.88 5.24 0.83
C GLY A 129 7.49 5.72 2.23
N ASP A 130 6.68 6.77 2.32
CA ASP A 130 6.19 7.32 3.60
C ASP A 130 5.25 6.34 4.30
N ARG A 131 4.33 5.72 3.55
CA ARG A 131 3.43 4.66 4.02
C ARG A 131 4.20 3.51 4.65
N ILE A 132 5.12 2.91 3.88
CA ILE A 132 5.92 1.76 4.31
C ILE A 132 6.71 2.09 5.58
N ARG A 133 7.36 3.26 5.63
CA ARG A 133 8.15 3.66 6.81
C ARG A 133 7.29 3.77 8.06
N ARG A 134 6.11 4.37 7.98
CA ARG A 134 5.21 4.51 9.15
C ARG A 134 4.61 3.17 9.57
N GLU A 135 4.28 2.32 8.62
CA GLU A 135 3.78 0.98 8.92
C GLU A 135 4.80 0.14 9.67
N GLU A 136 6.04 0.11 9.18
CA GLU A 136 7.10 -0.69 9.79
C GLU A 136 7.61 -0.08 11.11
N ALA A 137 7.62 1.25 11.26
CA ALA A 137 8.11 1.92 12.45
C ALA A 137 7.06 2.03 13.58
N ASP A 138 5.77 2.16 13.24
CA ASP A 138 4.72 2.48 14.21
C ASP A 138 3.62 1.41 14.26
N LEU A 139 3.01 1.09 13.11
CA LEU A 139 1.81 0.24 13.07
C LEU A 139 2.11 -1.23 13.36
N TYR A 140 3.15 -1.79 12.75
CA TYR A 140 3.51 -3.20 12.89
C TYR A 140 4.08 -3.51 14.29
N PRO A 141 4.88 -2.64 14.93
CA PRO A 141 5.21 -2.80 16.34
C PRO A 141 3.97 -2.81 17.24
N LEU A 142 3.03 -1.88 17.04
CA LEU A 142 1.78 -1.87 17.81
C LEU A 142 1.02 -3.19 17.66
N TYR A 143 0.87 -3.68 16.42
CA TYR A 143 0.24 -4.98 16.14
C TYR A 143 0.88 -6.13 16.93
N ARG A 144 2.22 -6.23 16.91
CA ARG A 144 2.97 -7.29 17.62
C ARG A 144 2.80 -7.23 19.13
N THR A 145 2.68 -6.05 19.72
CA THR A 145 2.56 -5.89 21.18
C THR A 145 1.18 -6.23 21.73
N LEU A 146 0.15 -6.32 20.88
CA LEU A 146 -1.23 -6.54 21.30
C LEU A 146 -1.68 -8.00 21.25
N ASN A 147 -0.77 -8.94 20.93
CA ASN A 147 -1.01 -10.39 20.97
C ASN A 147 -1.49 -10.88 22.35
#